data_AF-A0A537N9S6-F1
#
_entry.id   AF-A0A537N9S6-F1
#
_cell.length_a   1.000
_cell.length_b   1.000
_cell.length_c   1.000
_cell.angle_alpha   90.00
_cell.angle_beta   90.00
_cell.angle_gamma   90.00
#
_symmetry.space_group_name_H-M   'P 1'
#
loop_
_entity.id
_entity.type
_entity.pdbx_description
1 polymer ?
#
loop_
_entity_poly.entity_id
_entity_poly.type
_entity_poly.pdbx_seq_one_letter_code
_entity_poly.pdbx_strand_id
1 'polypeptide(L)'
;FCMGVTAIWTAVHYRIPLLFVVCNNRSFFNDELHQERVARTRNRPPENRWIGQRISDPDIDCSALGRAQGAIGFAPVQKTGDLVPTFEQAIAAVEQGQVAVVDVRVEPGYSAVTTAAMLRGTEK
;
A
#
# COMPACT_ATOMS: atom_id res chain seq x y z
N PHE A 1 -4.55 -2.11 -3.24
CA PHE A 1 -4.04 -3.44 -3.61
C PHE A 1 -5.07 -4.53 -3.34
N CYS A 2 -5.39 -4.86 -2.08
CA CYS A 2 -6.23 -6.01 -1.72
C CYS A 2 -7.61 -6.08 -2.40
N MET A 3 -8.25 -4.94 -2.69
CA MET A 3 -9.54 -4.90 -3.41
C MET A 3 -9.48 -5.44 -4.84
N GLY A 4 -8.31 -5.37 -5.50
CA GLY A 4 -8.15 -5.74 -6.92
C GLY A 4 -7.03 -6.77 -7.14
N VAL A 5 -6.59 -7.45 -6.09
CA VAL A 5 -5.40 -8.32 -6.12
C VAL A 5 -5.55 -9.49 -7.10
N THR A 6 -6.78 -9.91 -7.39
CA THR A 6 -7.12 -10.97 -8.36
C THR A 6 -6.77 -10.63 -9.81
N ALA A 7 -6.55 -9.35 -10.13
CA ALA A 7 -6.11 -8.93 -11.46
C ALA A 7 -4.69 -9.42 -11.79
N ILE A 8 -3.89 -9.77 -10.77
CA ILE A 8 -2.55 -10.33 -10.96
C ILE A 8 -2.64 -11.66 -11.70
N TRP A 9 -3.58 -12.55 -11.32
CA TRP A 9 -3.81 -13.80 -12.02
C TRP A 9 -4.08 -13.59 -13.51
N THR A 10 -4.89 -12.59 -13.86
CA THR A 10 -5.18 -12.23 -15.25
C THR A 10 -3.89 -11.85 -16.00
N ALA A 11 -3.07 -10.97 -15.41
CA ALA A 11 -1.81 -10.58 -16.03
C ALA A 11 -0.87 -11.77 -16.23
N VAL A 12 -0.75 -12.65 -15.23
CA VAL A 12 0.05 -13.88 -15.31
C VAL A 12 -0.49 -14.82 -16.40
N HIS A 13 -1.79 -15.09 -16.40
CA HIS A 13 -2.46 -15.99 -17.34
C HIS A 13 -2.25 -15.56 -18.80
N TYR A 14 -2.41 -14.27 -19.07
CA TYR A 14 -2.23 -13.69 -20.41
C TYR A 14 -0.78 -13.33 -20.74
N ARG A 15 0.18 -13.62 -19.84
CA ARG A 15 1.61 -13.29 -19.99
C ARG A 15 1.85 -11.82 -20.29
N ILE A 16 1.16 -10.95 -19.57
CA ILE A 16 1.31 -9.49 -19.66
C ILE A 16 2.41 -9.08 -18.68
N PRO A 17 3.62 -8.71 -19.14
CA PRO A 17 4.68 -8.28 -18.24
C PRO A 17 4.29 -6.98 -17.53
N LEU A 18 4.33 -6.98 -16.20
CA LEU A 18 3.87 -5.87 -15.38
C LEU A 18 4.55 -5.85 -14.02
N LEU A 19 5.02 -4.67 -13.60
CA LEU A 19 5.53 -4.41 -12.26
C LEU A 19 4.46 -3.75 -11.40
N PHE A 20 4.04 -4.41 -10.32
CA PHE A 20 3.23 -3.83 -9.26
C PHE A 20 4.15 -3.29 -8.15
N VAL A 21 4.08 -1.98 -7.90
CA VAL A 21 4.73 -1.34 -6.75
C VAL A 21 3.67 -0.97 -5.74
N VAL A 22 3.73 -1.55 -4.54
CA VAL A 22 2.76 -1.32 -3.47
C VAL A 22 3.40 -0.44 -2.41
N CYS A 23 3.03 0.84 -2.36
CA CYS A 23 3.37 1.73 -1.25
C CYS A 23 2.49 1.39 -0.05
N ASN A 24 2.97 0.50 0.81
CA ASN A 24 2.21 -0.14 1.86
C ASN A 24 2.46 0.51 3.22
N ASN A 25 1.60 1.46 3.58
CA ASN A 25 1.52 2.05 4.92
C ASN A 25 0.61 1.25 5.89
N ARG A 26 0.11 0.09 5.46
CA ARG A 26 -0.80 -0.77 6.24
C ARG A 26 -2.06 -0.05 6.73
N SER A 27 -2.57 0.90 5.96
CA SER A 27 -3.78 1.62 6.31
C SER A 27 -4.46 2.22 5.07
N PHE A 28 -5.78 2.33 5.11
CA PHE A 28 -6.50 3.35 4.35
C PHE A 28 -6.27 4.73 4.99
N PHE A 29 -5.02 5.19 4.99
CA PHE A 29 -4.59 6.30 5.85
C PHE A 29 -5.26 7.65 5.50
N ASN A 30 -5.59 7.87 4.23
CA ASN A 30 -6.38 9.03 3.83
C ASN A 30 -7.71 9.09 4.58
N ASP A 31 -8.36 7.94 4.74
CA ASP A 31 -9.64 7.84 5.40
C ASP A 31 -9.50 7.99 6.91
N GLU A 32 -8.38 7.61 7.53
CA GLU A 32 -8.13 7.92 8.96
C GLU A 32 -8.20 9.44 9.20
N LEU A 33 -7.64 10.25 8.29
CA LEU A 33 -7.71 11.72 8.38
C LEU A 33 -9.14 12.24 8.18
N HIS A 34 -9.88 11.66 7.24
CA HIS A 34 -11.29 12.01 7.02
C HIS A 34 -12.17 11.61 8.21
N GLN A 35 -11.94 10.42 8.80
CA GLN A 35 -12.65 9.93 9.97
C GLN A 35 -12.41 10.81 11.19
N GLU A 36 -11.18 11.28 11.41
CA GLU A 36 -10.91 12.25 12.46
C GLU A 36 -11.72 13.54 12.29
N ARG A 37 -11.75 14.10 11.07
CA ARG A 37 -12.54 15.30 10.77
C ARG A 37 -14.03 15.10 11.06
N VAL A 38 -14.58 13.96 10.63
CA VAL A 38 -15.98 13.59 10.89
C VAL A 38 -16.22 13.39 12.38
N ALA A 39 -15.29 12.76 13.10
CA ALA A 39 -15.38 12.52 14.54
C ALA A 39 -15.47 13.85 15.32
N ARG A 40 -14.58 14.81 15.01
CA ARG A 40 -14.63 16.17 15.60
C ARG A 40 -15.96 16.86 15.33
N THR A 41 -16.43 16.80 14.08
CA THR A 41 -17.69 17.44 13.66
C THR A 41 -18.91 16.83 14.38
N ARG A 42 -18.86 15.53 14.69
CA ARG A 42 -19.96 14.78 15.32
C ARG A 42 -19.79 14.57 16.83
N ASN A 43 -18.82 15.25 17.45
CA ASN A 43 -18.47 15.10 18.86
C ASN A 43 -18.24 13.62 19.27
N ARG A 44 -17.48 12.90 18.44
CA ARG A 44 -17.05 11.51 18.67
C ARG A 44 -15.54 11.47 18.96
N PRO A 45 -15.05 10.42 19.64
CA PRO A 45 -13.64 10.32 20.00
C PRO A 45 -12.73 10.13 18.75
N PRO A 46 -11.82 11.08 18.42
CA PRO A 46 -10.92 10.98 17.26
C PRO A 46 -9.92 9.83 17.33
N GLU A 47 -9.60 9.34 18.52
CA GLU A 47 -8.72 8.19 18.76
C GLU A 47 -9.23 6.90 18.12
N ASN A 48 -10.52 6.85 17.75
CA ASN A 48 -11.15 5.71 17.08
C ASN A 48 -11.03 5.75 15.54
N ARG A 49 -10.40 6.78 14.96
CA ARG A 49 -10.31 6.98 13.50
C ARG A 49 -9.69 5.82 12.71
N TRP A 50 -8.88 4.99 13.37
CA TRP A 50 -8.18 3.86 12.77
C TRP A 50 -9.07 2.61 12.63
N ILE A 51 -10.20 2.55 13.35
CA ILE A 51 -11.09 1.38 13.34
C ILE A 51 -11.67 1.21 11.93
N GLY A 52 -11.44 0.03 11.34
CA GLY A 52 -11.83 -0.27 9.96
C GLY A 52 -10.86 0.24 8.89
N GLN A 53 -9.89 1.08 9.25
CA GLN A 53 -8.94 1.69 8.30
C GLN A 53 -7.55 1.08 8.39
N ARG A 54 -7.08 0.75 9.61
CA ARG A 54 -5.78 0.11 9.82
C ARG A 54 -5.82 -1.36 9.37
N ILE A 55 -4.83 -1.75 8.60
CA ILE A 55 -4.65 -3.08 8.00
C ILE A 55 -3.39 -3.71 8.61
N SER A 56 -3.41 -3.86 9.93
CA SER A 56 -2.34 -4.50 10.69
C SER A 56 -2.95 -5.36 11.77
N ASP A 57 -2.30 -6.46 12.11
CA ASP A 57 -2.77 -7.47 13.06
C ASP A 57 -3.96 -8.32 12.54
N PRO A 58 -3.69 -9.31 11.65
CA PRO A 58 -2.37 -9.67 11.11
C PRO A 58 -1.92 -8.73 10.00
N ASP A 59 -0.61 -8.63 9.79
CA ASP A 59 -0.05 -7.92 8.63
C ASP A 59 -0.30 -8.72 7.35
N ILE A 60 -0.52 -8.03 6.24
CA ILE A 60 -0.75 -8.66 4.94
C ILE A 60 0.57 -8.69 4.16
N ASP A 61 1.01 -9.89 3.79
CA ASP A 61 2.10 -10.06 2.82
C ASP A 61 1.55 -9.92 1.40
N CYS A 62 1.58 -8.69 0.86
CA CYS A 62 1.13 -8.39 -0.49
C CYS A 62 1.91 -9.18 -1.56
N SER A 63 3.20 -9.42 -1.33
CA SER A 63 4.04 -10.21 -2.23
C SER A 63 3.62 -11.68 -2.23
N ALA A 64 3.26 -12.26 -1.08
CA ALA A 64 2.72 -13.62 -1.01
C ALA A 64 1.40 -13.75 -1.78
N LEU A 65 0.50 -12.77 -1.68
CA LEU A 65 -0.74 -12.75 -2.45
C LEU A 65 -0.48 -12.71 -3.97
N GLY A 66 0.57 -12.02 -4.40
CA GLY A 66 1.06 -12.06 -5.77
C GLY A 66 1.61 -13.43 -6.17
N ARG A 67 2.49 -14.02 -5.33
CA ARG A 67 3.07 -15.36 -5.56
C ARG A 67 2.00 -16.44 -5.69
N ALA A 68 0.95 -16.39 -4.86
CA ALA A 68 -0.17 -17.33 -4.92
C ALA A 68 -0.90 -17.34 -6.28
N GLN A 69 -0.74 -16.28 -7.09
CA GLN A 69 -1.34 -16.13 -8.42
C GLN A 69 -0.34 -16.32 -9.56
N GLY A 70 0.92 -16.68 -9.26
CA GLY A 70 1.98 -16.97 -10.23
C GLY A 70 2.87 -15.78 -10.59
N ALA A 71 2.74 -14.64 -9.92
CA ALA A 71 3.70 -13.54 -10.06
C ALA A 71 4.98 -13.81 -9.26
N ILE A 72 6.07 -13.16 -9.63
CA ILE A 72 7.28 -13.06 -8.81
C ILE A 72 7.00 -12.05 -7.69
N GLY A 73 7.10 -12.50 -6.43
CA GLY A 73 6.93 -11.63 -5.27
C GLY A 73 8.19 -11.59 -4.42
N PHE A 74 8.70 -10.39 -4.16
CA PHE A 74 9.90 -10.15 -3.36
C PHE A 74 9.56 -10.07 -1.87
N ALA A 75 10.56 -10.22 -0.98
CA ALA A 75 10.35 -9.92 0.43
C ALA A 75 9.94 -8.43 0.58
N PRO A 76 9.05 -8.07 1.53
CA PRO A 76 8.69 -6.68 1.75
C PRO A 76 9.93 -5.80 2.02
N VAL A 77 10.07 -4.74 1.24
CA VAL A 77 11.17 -3.78 1.38
C VAL A 77 10.89 -2.87 2.55
N GLN A 78 11.73 -2.93 3.59
CA GLN A 78 11.58 -2.14 4.82
C GLN A 78 12.62 -1.03 4.96
N LYS A 79 13.73 -1.10 4.21
CA LYS A 79 14.83 -0.14 4.29
C LYS A 79 15.10 0.47 2.93
N THR A 80 15.41 1.76 2.93
CA THR A 80 15.73 2.51 1.70
C THR A 80 16.86 1.88 0.90
N GLY A 81 17.89 1.34 1.58
CA GLY A 81 19.04 0.70 0.93
C GLY A 81 18.69 -0.55 0.12
N ASP A 82 17.55 -1.18 0.41
CA ASP A 82 17.10 -2.40 -0.26
C ASP A 82 16.20 -2.09 -1.47
N LEU A 83 15.81 -0.82 -1.69
CA LEU A 83 14.92 -0.42 -2.79
C LEU A 83 15.57 -0.68 -4.15
N VAL A 84 16.73 -0.09 -4.40
CA VAL A 84 17.44 -0.19 -5.68
C VAL A 84 17.68 -1.66 -6.07
N PRO A 85 18.33 -2.50 -5.24
CA PRO A 85 18.58 -3.89 -5.62
C PRO A 85 17.29 -4.70 -5.83
N THR A 86 16.22 -4.42 -5.07
CA THR A 86 14.93 -5.09 -5.28
C THR A 86 14.29 -4.68 -6.59
N PHE A 87 14.32 -3.38 -6.93
CA PHE A 87 13.78 -2.88 -8.20
C PHE A 87 14.56 -3.38 -9.41
N GLU A 88 15.89 -3.46 -9.34
CA GLU A 88 16.69 -4.05 -10.41
C GLU A 88 16.27 -5.49 -10.71
N GLN A 89 16.07 -6.32 -9.68
CA GLN A 89 15.58 -7.69 -9.82
C GLN A 89 14.15 -7.75 -10.37
N ALA A 90 13.26 -6.88 -9.86
CA ALA A 90 11.87 -6.84 -10.28
C ALA A 90 11.71 -6.39 -11.75
N ILE A 91 12.49 -5.39 -12.17
CA ILE A 91 12.54 -4.91 -13.56
C ILE A 91 13.06 -6.02 -14.47
N ALA A 92 14.17 -6.67 -14.10
CA ALA A 92 14.72 -7.78 -14.88
C ALA A 92 13.71 -8.93 -15.08
N ALA A 93 12.92 -9.26 -14.05
CA ALA A 93 11.85 -10.27 -14.17
C ALA A 93 10.76 -9.85 -15.17
N VAL A 94 10.38 -8.57 -15.16
CA VAL A 94 9.38 -8.01 -16.09
C VAL A 94 9.90 -7.96 -17.52
N GLU A 95 11.17 -7.59 -17.72
CA GLU A 95 11.84 -7.64 -19.03
C GLU A 95 11.91 -9.07 -19.59
N GLN A 96 11.95 -10.08 -18.72
CA GLN A 96 11.86 -11.50 -19.08
C GLN A 96 10.41 -12.00 -19.33
N GLY A 97 9.43 -11.08 -19.32
CA GLY A 97 8.03 -11.40 -19.62
C GLY A 97 7.19 -11.77 -18.39
N GLN A 98 7.69 -11.59 -17.17
CA GLN A 98 6.98 -11.98 -15.95
C GLN A 98 6.17 -10.83 -15.33
N VAL A 99 5.26 -11.18 -14.43
CA VAL A 99 4.59 -10.24 -13.54
C VAL A 99 5.35 -10.21 -12.21
N ALA A 100 5.66 -9.02 -11.71
CA ALA A 100 6.39 -8.83 -10.46
C ALA A 100 5.60 -7.98 -9.46
N VAL A 101 5.71 -8.28 -8.17
CA VAL A 101 5.12 -7.52 -7.06
C VAL A 101 6.21 -7.14 -6.07
N VAL A 102 6.36 -5.83 -5.84
CA VAL A 102 7.25 -5.25 -4.83
C VAL A 102 6.38 -4.56 -3.78
N ASP A 103 6.36 -5.13 -2.57
CA ASP A 103 5.75 -4.53 -1.39
C ASP A 103 6.75 -3.61 -0.68
N VAL A 104 6.52 -2.30 -0.74
CA VAL A 104 7.38 -1.28 -0.12
C VAL A 104 6.71 -0.78 1.15
N ARG A 105 7.29 -1.08 2.31
CA ARG A 105 6.80 -0.60 3.59
C ARG A 105 7.17 0.87 3.76
N VAL A 106 6.14 1.69 3.94
CA VAL A 106 6.26 3.13 4.12
C VAL A 106 5.57 3.55 5.40
N GLU A 107 6.06 4.61 6.04
CA GLU A 107 5.41 5.13 7.24
C GLU A 107 4.01 5.70 6.92
N PRO A 108 3.01 5.51 7.80
CA PRO A 108 1.74 6.22 7.68
C PRO A 108 1.96 7.72 7.84
N GLY A 109 1.77 8.47 6.76
CA GLY A 109 1.95 9.90 6.78
C GLY A 109 1.81 10.51 5.40
N TYR A 110 1.46 11.79 5.37
CA TYR A 110 1.70 12.63 4.22
C TYR A 110 2.76 13.67 4.56
N SER A 111 3.34 14.32 3.55
CA SER A 111 4.20 15.49 3.79
C SER A 111 3.48 16.50 4.71
N ALA A 112 4.22 17.28 5.50
CA ALA A 112 3.63 18.30 6.37
C ALA A 112 2.70 19.25 5.59
N VAL A 113 3.06 19.57 4.34
CA VAL A 113 2.26 20.39 3.42
C VAL A 113 0.93 19.73 3.07
N THR A 114 0.95 18.45 2.73
CA THR A 114 -0.25 17.68 2.36
C THR A 114 -1.15 17.45 3.57
N THR A 115 -0.56 17.15 4.74
CA THR A 115 -1.31 16.98 6.00
C THR A 115 -2.02 18.28 6.39
N ALA A 116 -1.32 19.42 6.35
CA ALA A 116 -1.91 20.73 6.62
C ALA A 116 -3.03 21.08 5.61
N ALA A 117 -2.87 20.69 4.34
CA ALA A 117 -3.91 20.90 3.33
C ALA A 117 -5.18 20.08 3.61
N MET A 118 -5.04 18.82 4.03
CA MET A 118 -6.18 17.94 4.33
C MET A 118 -6.93 18.34 5.61
N LEU A 119 -6.24 18.96 6.57
CA LEU A 119 -6.81 19.43 7.84
C LEU A 119 -7.33 20.89 7.78
N ARG A 120 -7.24 21.58 6.64
CA ARG A 120 -7.80 22.94 6.52
C ARG A 120 -9.32 22.94 6.76
N GLY A 121 -9.78 23.80 7.68
CA GLY A 121 -11.19 23.99 8.01
C GLY A 121 -11.71 23.15 9.19
N THR A 122 -10.84 22.50 9.97
CA THR A 122 -11.19 21.79 11.21
C THR A 122 -10.92 22.58 12.50
N GLU A 123 -10.45 23.82 12.40
CA GLU A 123 -10.31 24.73 13.55
C GLU A 123 -11.67 25.33 13.91
N LYS A 124 -12.33 24.73 14.91
CA LYS A 124 -13.37 25.36 15.72
C LYS A 124 -13.25 24.86 17.16
#